data_AF-A0A2D5VRS2-F1
#
_entry.id   AF-A0A2D5VRS2-F1
#
_cell.length_a   1.000
_cell.length_b   1.000
_cell.length_c   1.000
_cell.angle_alpha   90.00
_cell.angle_beta   90.00
_cell.angle_gamma   90.00
#
_symmetry.space_group_name_H-M   'P 1'
#
loop_
_entity.id
_entity.type
_entity.pdbx_description
1 polymer ?
#
loop_
_entity_poly.entity_id
_entity_poly.type
_entity_poly.pdbx_seq_one_letter_code
_entity_poly.pdbx_strand_id
1 'polypeptide(L)'
;MQHTPPDSVLALRADYRQAESRAARLRLLVESGRTLNALPAAESGALALQRACSFCAMDGGVLLLRHADGSPSRSAGFGPAALQQ
;
A
#
# COMPACT_ATOMS: atom_id res chain seq x y z
N MET A 1 -17.54 4.61 -31.20
CA MET A 1 -17.82 4.78 -29.76
C MET A 1 -19.31 4.59 -29.55
N GLN A 2 -19.75 3.41 -29.11
CA GLN A 2 -21.17 3.14 -28.89
C GLN A 2 -21.61 3.89 -27.62
N HIS A 3 -22.44 4.93 -27.79
CA HIS A 3 -23.06 5.64 -26.68
C HIS A 3 -24.16 4.75 -26.10
N THR A 4 -23.87 4.12 -24.96
CA THR A 4 -24.84 3.29 -24.26
C THR A 4 -25.74 4.22 -23.44
N PRO A 5 -27.08 4.18 -23.65
CA PRO A 5 -27.98 5.06 -22.92
C PRO A 5 -27.93 4.77 -21.41
N PRO A 6 -28.00 5.82 -20.57
CA PRO A 6 -27.74 5.73 -19.12
C PRO A 6 -28.68 4.78 -18.37
N ASP A 7 -29.92 4.60 -18.84
CA ASP A 7 -30.92 3.70 -18.22
C ASP A 7 -30.96 2.30 -18.85
N SER A 8 -29.96 1.95 -19.67
CA SER A 8 -29.90 0.59 -20.21
C SER A 8 -29.46 -0.41 -19.14
N VAL A 9 -29.98 -1.64 -19.24
CA VAL A 9 -29.55 -2.78 -18.41
C VAL A 9 -28.02 -3.00 -18.48
N LEU A 10 -27.40 -2.68 -19.61
CA LEU A 10 -25.95 -2.77 -19.78
C LEU A 10 -25.20 -1.69 -18.98
N ALA A 11 -25.70 -0.45 -18.96
CA ALA A 11 -25.14 0.62 -18.13
C ALA A 11 -25.23 0.27 -16.64
N LEU A 12 -26.40 -0.19 -16.18
CA LEU A 12 -26.61 -0.65 -14.80
C LEU A 12 -25.64 -1.78 -14.40
N ARG A 13 -25.39 -2.74 -15.29
CA ARG A 13 -24.43 -3.83 -15.05
C ARG A 13 -22.98 -3.34 -15.02
N ALA A 14 -22.63 -2.35 -15.84
CA ALA A 14 -21.30 -1.75 -15.83
C ALA A 14 -21.06 -0.99 -14.51
N ASP A 15 -22.03 -0.19 -14.08
CA ASP A 15 -21.98 0.56 -12.83
C ASP A 15 -21.88 -0.36 -11.62
N TYR A 16 -22.68 -1.43 -11.59
CA TYR A 16 -22.61 -2.43 -10.52
C TYR A 16 -21.22 -3.07 -10.45
N ARG A 17 -20.66 -3.53 -11.57
CA ARG A 17 -19.30 -4.12 -11.61
C ARG A 17 -18.23 -3.12 -11.20
N GLN A 18 -18.37 -1.85 -11.57
CA GLN A 18 -17.45 -0.79 -11.16
C GLN A 18 -17.54 -0.53 -9.65
N ALA A 19 -18.76 -0.47 -9.09
CA ALA A 19 -18.98 -0.31 -7.66
C ALA A 19 -18.42 -1.51 -6.86
N GLU A 20 -18.66 -2.74 -7.33
CA GLU A 20 -18.12 -3.97 -6.76
C GLU A 20 -16.58 -3.97 -6.77
N SER A 21 -15.98 -3.66 -7.93
CA SER A 21 -14.52 -3.54 -8.06
C SER A 21 -13.94 -2.48 -7.11
N ARG A 22 -14.62 -1.33 -6.96
CA ARG A 22 -14.22 -0.28 -6.02
C ARG A 22 -14.31 -0.76 -4.57
N ALA A 23 -15.38 -1.46 -4.20
CA ALA A 23 -15.54 -2.03 -2.87
C ALA A 23 -14.46 -3.09 -2.57
N ALA A 24 -14.13 -3.95 -3.53
CA ALA A 24 -13.06 -4.94 -3.39
C ALA A 24 -11.69 -4.28 -3.16
N ARG A 25 -11.35 -3.24 -3.93
CA ARG A 25 -10.11 -2.46 -3.73
C ARG A 25 -10.07 -1.79 -2.36
N LEU A 26 -11.17 -1.18 -1.92
CA LEU A 26 -11.25 -0.56 -0.59
C LEU A 26 -11.07 -1.59 0.53
N ARG A 27 -11.67 -2.79 0.40
CA ARG A 27 -11.47 -3.88 1.36
C ARG A 27 -10.00 -4.31 1.45
N LEU A 28 -9.33 -4.48 0.31
CA LEU A 28 -7.91 -4.84 0.29
C LEU A 28 -7.04 -3.80 0.97
N LEU A 29 -7.31 -2.51 0.75
CA LEU A 29 -6.58 -1.40 1.39
C LEU A 29 -6.79 -1.38 2.91
N VAL A 30 -8.04 -1.47 3.34
CA VAL A 30 -8.39 -1.49 4.77
C VAL A 30 -7.76 -2.70 5.47
N GLU A 31 -7.85 -3.89 4.86
CA GLU A 31 -7.28 -5.10 5.44
C GLU A 31 -5.76 -5.00 5.54
N SER A 32 -5.11 -4.55 4.47
CA SER A 32 -3.66 -4.33 4.46
C SER A 32 -3.22 -3.32 5.50
N GLY A 33 -3.98 -2.24 5.69
CA GLY A 33 -3.72 -1.23 6.72
C GLY A 33 -3.92 -1.77 8.13
N ARG A 34 -4.95 -2.60 8.36
CA ARG A 34 -5.14 -3.29 9.64
C ARG A 34 -4.01 -4.23 9.98
N THR A 35 -3.54 -5.04 9.01
CA THR A 35 -2.38 -5.91 9.22
C THR A 35 -1.13 -5.11 9.61
N LEU A 36 -0.89 -3.96 8.97
CA LEU A 36 0.24 -3.10 9.31
C LEU A 36 0.10 -2.47 10.70
N ASN A 37 -1.09 -2.02 11.08
CA ASN A 37 -1.34 -1.37 12.37
C ASN A 37 -1.40 -2.35 13.55
N ALA A 38 -1.65 -3.64 13.31
CA ALA A 38 -1.69 -4.66 14.36
C ALA A 38 -0.29 -5.10 14.81
N LEU A 39 0.74 -4.84 14.00
CA LEU A 39 2.13 -5.19 14.32
C LEU A 39 2.74 -4.14 15.27
N PRO A 40 3.71 -4.52 16.11
CA PRO A 40 4.56 -3.56 16.81
C PRO A 40 5.25 -2.63 15.81
N ALA A 41 5.42 -1.35 16.15
CA ALA A 41 5.89 -0.31 15.21
C ALA A 41 7.19 -0.68 14.47
N ALA A 42 8.12 -1.40 15.12
CA ALA A 42 9.36 -1.88 14.50
C ALA A 42 9.09 -2.91 13.37
N GLU A 43 8.14 -3.81 13.56
CA GLU A 43 7.76 -4.85 12.59
C GLU A 43 6.86 -4.30 11.48
N SER A 44 5.94 -3.38 11.82
CA SER A 44 5.11 -2.65 10.84
C SER A 44 5.98 -1.90 9.83
N GLY A 45 7.04 -1.23 10.31
CA GLY A 45 7.96 -0.48 9.48
C GLY A 45 8.69 -1.36 8.46
N ALA A 46 9.17 -2.54 8.88
CA ALA A 46 9.85 -3.48 8.00
C ALA A 46 8.89 -4.04 6.93
N LEU A 47 7.68 -4.43 7.31
CA LEU A 47 6.68 -4.94 6.37
C LEU A 47 6.22 -3.86 5.37
N ALA A 48 6.01 -2.63 5.84
CA ALA A 48 5.67 -1.50 4.99
C ALA A 48 6.79 -1.21 3.97
N LEU A 49 8.05 -1.22 4.43
CA LEU A 49 9.21 -1.01 3.57
C LEU A 49 9.35 -2.11 2.51
N GLN A 50 9.21 -3.38 2.90
CA GLN A 50 9.25 -4.50 1.96
C GLN A 50 8.18 -4.34 0.85
N ARG A 51 6.94 -4.03 1.23
CA ARG A 51 5.84 -3.82 0.28
C ARG A 51 6.10 -2.63 -0.66
N ALA A 52 6.65 -1.54 -0.12
CA ALA A 52 7.04 -0.38 -0.92
C ALA A 52 8.15 -0.71 -1.92
N CYS A 53 9.19 -1.44 -1.49
CA CYS A 53 10.25 -1.90 -2.39
C CYS A 53 9.71 -2.81 -3.48
N SER A 54 8.82 -3.76 -3.16
CA SER A 54 8.18 -4.60 -4.18
C SER A 54 7.33 -3.79 -5.17
N PHE A 55 6.58 -2.79 -4.70
CA PHE A 55 5.76 -1.94 -5.55
C PHE A 55 6.60 -1.08 -6.50
N CYS A 56 7.71 -0.53 -6.01
CA CYS A 56 8.63 0.29 -6.79
C CYS A 56 9.66 -0.51 -7.60
N ALA A 57 9.62 -1.86 -7.55
CA ALA A 57 10.63 -2.74 -8.14
C ALA A 57 12.08 -2.41 -7.70
N MET A 58 12.26 -2.17 -6.39
CA MET A 58 13.57 -1.91 -5.77
C MET A 58 14.10 -3.16 -5.07
N ASP A 59 15.41 -3.38 -5.12
CA ASP A 59 16.08 -4.51 -4.46
C ASP A 59 16.10 -4.38 -2.92
N GLY A 60 15.97 -3.16 -2.40
CA GLY A 60 15.99 -2.90 -0.97
C GLY A 60 15.85 -1.42 -0.62
N GLY A 61 15.87 -1.12 0.68
CA GLY A 61 15.81 0.23 1.20
C GLY A 61 15.98 0.28 2.73
N VAL A 62 15.96 1.49 3.26
CA VAL A 62 16.00 1.77 4.71
C VAL A 62 14.99 2.86 5.05
N LEU A 63 14.25 2.67 6.14
CA LEU A 63 13.39 3.70 6.72
C LEU A 63 14.14 4.42 7.83
N LEU A 64 14.11 5.74 7.78
CA LEU A 64 14.67 6.62 8.80
C LEU A 64 13.53 7.34 9.52
N LEU A 65 13.58 7.35 10.83
CA LEU A 65 12.75 8.18 11.68
C LEU A 65 13.52 9.46 12.01
N ARG A 66 12.89 10.62 11.79
CA ARG A 66 13.46 11.89 12.24
C ARG A 66 12.95 12.19 13.65
N HIS A 67 13.88 12.31 14.59
CA HIS A 67 13.57 12.72 15.95
C HIS A 67 13.30 14.23 16.03
N ALA A 68 12.72 14.67 17.15
CA ALA A 68 12.38 16.08 17.38
C ALA A 68 13.63 17.00 17.40
N ASP A 69 14.80 16.46 17.73
CA ASP A 69 16.10 17.14 17.65
C ASP A 69 16.66 17.22 16.22
N GLY A 70 15.95 16.67 15.24
CA GLY A 70 16.36 16.63 13.84
C GLY A 70 17.29 15.47 13.49
N SER A 71 17.75 14.68 14.46
CA SER A 71 18.62 13.53 14.21
C SER A 71 17.83 12.41 13.49
N PRO A 72 18.39 11.81 12.43
CA PRO A 72 17.81 10.62 11.82
C PRO A 72 18.27 9.37 12.57
N SER A 73 17.34 8.51 12.94
CA SER A 73 17.63 7.13 13.36
C SER A 73 17.01 6.15 12.37
N ARG A 74 17.60 4.98 12.24
CA ARG A 74 17.03 3.93 11.39
C ARG A 74 15.88 3.24 12.13
N SER A 75 14.71 3.19 11.52
CA SER A 75 13.54 2.49 12.05
C SER A 75 13.34 1.10 11.43
N ALA A 76 13.70 0.91 10.17
CA ALA A 76 13.63 -0.40 9.49
C ALA A 76 14.61 -0.49 8.31
N GLY A 77 14.86 -1.71 7.80
CA GLY A 77 15.54 -1.92 6.52
C GLY A 77 15.12 -3.21 5.85
N PHE A 78 15.22 -3.24 4.52
CA PHE A 78 14.87 -4.37 3.67
C PHE A 78 15.91 -4.57 2.57
N GLY A 79 16.24 -5.82 2.25
CA GLY A 79 17.17 -6.14 1.17
C GLY A 79 18.65 -5.80 1.47
N PRO A 80 19.54 -5.87 0.46
CA PRO A 80 20.98 -5.68 0.65
C PRO A 80 21.36 -4.26 1.13
N ALA A 81 20.54 -3.25 0.81
CA ALA A 81 20.70 -1.89 1.33
C ALA A 81 20.56 -1.82 2.86
N ALA A 82 19.92 -2.80 3.49
CA ALA A 82 19.78 -2.90 4.94
C ALA A 82 21.09 -3.33 5.65
N LEU A 83 22.05 -3.91 4.91
CA LEU A 83 23.28 -4.51 5.42
C LEU A 83 24.50 -3.58 5.32
N GLN A 84 24.40 -2.49 4.55
CA GLN A 84 25.49 -1.52 4.38
C GLN A 84 25.52 -0.59 5.61
N GLN A 85 26.58 -0.72 6.41
CA GLN A 85 26.90 0.08 7.60
C GLN A 85 27.97 1.11 7.26
#